data_AF-A0A2G4SIP3-F1
#
_entry.id   AF-A0A2G4SIP3-F1
#
_cell.length_a   1.000
_cell.length_b   1.000
_cell.length_c   1.000
_cell.angle_alpha   90.00
_cell.angle_beta   90.00
_cell.angle_gamma   90.00
#
_symmetry.space_group_name_H-M   'P 1'
#
loop_
_entity.id
_entity.type
_entity.pdbx_description
1 polymer ?
#
loop_
_entity_poly.entity_id
_entity_poly.type
_entity_poly.pdbx_seq_one_letter_code
_entity_poly.pdbx_strand_id
1 'polypeptide(L)'
;MKGRYLIMDNAPIHKSEDIAKYIISRGYCYAYLPSYSLELNTIEQFWSVAKSKVKHNGLLEKEMLMTRISEASNSLKVNDFKGFVRHSYKCLAKCRNRE
;
A
#
# COMPACT_ATOMS: atom_id res chain seq x y z
N MET A 1 13.73 -14.12 7.76
CA MET A 1 12.73 -13.95 6.68
C MET A 1 13.41 -13.55 5.37
N LYS A 2 14.42 -14.34 4.93
CA LYS A 2 15.20 -14.02 3.72
C LYS A 2 14.29 -14.00 2.49
N GLY A 3 14.53 -13.06 1.58
CA GLY A 3 13.80 -12.94 0.31
C GLY A 3 12.50 -12.13 0.36
N ARG A 4 12.19 -11.43 1.46
CA ARG A 4 11.06 -10.49 1.53
C ARG A 4 11.55 -9.06 1.36
N TYR A 5 10.85 -8.30 0.52
CA TYR A 5 11.14 -6.89 0.23
C TYR A 5 10.05 -5.98 0.82
N LEU A 6 10.47 -4.89 1.45
CA LEU A 6 9.62 -3.75 1.72
C LEU A 6 9.67 -2.79 0.53
N ILE A 7 8.53 -2.52 -0.08
CA ILE A 7 8.41 -1.56 -1.17
C ILE A 7 7.97 -0.23 -0.57
N MET A 8 8.76 0.82 -0.77
CA MET A 8 8.53 2.14 -0.20
C MET A 8 8.38 3.19 -1.30
N ASP A 9 7.53 4.19 -1.08
CA ASP A 9 7.52 5.37 -1.95
C ASP A 9 8.71 6.30 -1.63
N ASN A 10 8.75 7.46 -2.30
CA ASN A 10 9.85 8.41 -2.16
C ASN A 10 9.65 9.46 -1.06
N ALA A 11 8.69 9.28 -0.15
CA ALA A 11 8.45 10.21 0.95
C ALA A 11 9.75 10.43 1.75
N PRO A 12 10.08 11.69 2.14
CA PRO A 12 11.33 11.99 2.84
C PRO A 12 11.55 11.15 4.10
N ILE A 13 10.47 10.82 4.80
CA ILE A 13 10.51 9.97 5.99
C ILE A 13 11.14 8.60 5.69
N HIS A 14 10.92 8.01 4.51
CA HIS A 14 11.43 6.68 4.14
C HIS A 14 12.92 6.67 3.81
N LYS A 15 13.54 7.84 3.60
CA LYS A 15 14.95 7.98 3.22
C LYS A 15 15.90 8.10 4.42
N SER A 16 15.37 8.06 5.65
CA SER A 16 16.19 8.05 6.86
C SER A 16 17.07 6.80 6.91
N GLU A 17 18.35 6.98 7.26
CA GLU A 17 19.28 5.87 7.47
C GLU A 17 18.80 4.89 8.55
N ASP A 18 18.12 5.40 9.57
CA ASP A 18 17.64 4.56 10.66
C ASP A 18 16.57 3.58 10.20
N ILE A 19 15.70 4.00 9.26
CA ILE A 19 14.71 3.10 8.66
C ILE A 19 15.42 1.98 7.90
N ALA A 20 16.45 2.28 7.11
CA ALA A 20 17.23 1.26 6.41
C ALA A 20 17.90 0.27 7.39
N LYS A 21 18.50 0.78 8.48
CA LYS A 21 19.11 -0.04 9.55
C LYS A 21 18.08 -0.96 10.21
N TYR A 22 16.88 -0.47 10.51
CA TYR A 22 15.82 -1.29 11.10
C TYR A 22 15.30 -2.38 10.16
N ILE A 23 15.14 -2.08 8.87
CA ILE A 23 14.70 -3.07 7.86
C ILE A 23 15.73 -4.20 7.74
N ILE A 24 17.02 -3.84 7.57
CA ILE A 24 18.11 -4.80 7.37
C ILE A 24 18.33 -5.65 8.63
N SER A 25 18.31 -5.05 9.83
CA SER A 25 18.51 -5.78 11.10
C SER A 25 17.43 -6.84 11.35
N ARG A 26 16.21 -6.65 10.82
CA ARG A 26 15.12 -7.64 10.84
C ARG A 26 15.23 -8.70 9.73
N GLY A 27 16.23 -8.59 8.85
CA GLY A 27 16.50 -9.53 7.76
C GLY A 27 15.62 -9.33 6.53
N TYR A 28 15.04 -8.14 6.34
CA TYR A 28 14.31 -7.75 5.14
C TYR A 28 15.23 -7.00 4.17
N CYS A 29 14.89 -7.02 2.89
CA CYS A 29 15.40 -6.08 1.91
C CYS A 29 14.38 -4.95 1.70
N TYR A 30 14.78 -3.86 1.04
CA TYR A 30 13.85 -2.82 0.62
C TYR A 30 14.17 -2.34 -0.80
N ALA A 31 13.15 -1.78 -1.45
CA ALA A 31 13.28 -1.11 -2.74
C ALA A 31 12.36 0.12 -2.76
N TYR A 32 12.81 1.17 -3.44
CA TYR A 32 11.99 2.35 -3.68
C TYR A 32 11.25 2.22 -5.01
N LEU A 33 10.02 2.72 -5.04
CA LEU A 33 9.29 2.90 -6.29
C LEU A 33 9.94 4.01 -7.14
N PRO A 34 9.80 3.96 -8.47
CA PRO A 34 10.12 5.11 -9.32
C PRO A 34 9.31 6.34 -8.90
N SER A 35 9.90 7.53 -9.06
CA SER A 35 9.23 8.80 -8.76
C SER A 35 7.94 8.94 -9.57
N TYR A 36 6.89 9.44 -8.92
CA TYR A 36 5.57 9.68 -9.52
C TYR A 36 4.84 8.44 -10.07
N SER A 37 5.27 7.22 -9.74
CA SER A 37 4.61 5.98 -10.17
C SER A 37 3.60 5.45 -9.14
N LEU A 38 2.50 6.19 -8.93
CA LEU A 38 1.46 5.81 -7.97
C LEU A 38 0.76 4.49 -8.35
N GLU A 39 0.68 4.19 -9.63
CA GLU A 39 0.14 2.94 -10.18
C GLU A 39 0.93 1.69 -9.73
N LEU A 40 2.21 1.85 -9.36
CA LEU A 40 3.03 0.79 -8.79
C LEU A 40 2.89 0.68 -7.27
N ASN A 41 2.29 1.66 -6.61
CA ASN A 41 2.09 1.65 -5.17
C ASN A 41 0.80 0.89 -4.80
N THR A 42 0.92 -0.36 -4.38
CA THR A 42 -0.23 -1.20 -4.04
C THR A 42 -1.09 -0.66 -2.90
N ILE A 43 -0.56 0.22 -2.05
CA ILE A 43 -1.33 0.85 -0.96
C ILE A 43 -2.41 1.79 -1.50
N GLU A 44 -2.22 2.37 -2.70
CA GLU A 44 -3.22 3.24 -3.34
C GLU A 44 -4.48 2.44 -3.71
N GLN A 45 -4.29 1.22 -4.23
CA GLN A 45 -5.39 0.31 -4.55
C GLN A 45 -6.13 -0.14 -3.29
N PHE A 46 -5.39 -0.46 -2.22
CA PHE A 46 -5.97 -0.75 -0.91
C PHE A 46 -6.86 0.41 -0.44
N TRP A 47 -6.33 1.64 -0.45
CA TRP A 47 -7.08 2.80 0.02
C TRP A 47 -8.25 3.16 -0.87
N SER A 48 -8.17 2.93 -2.19
CA SER A 48 -9.32 3.09 -3.09
C SER A 48 -10.50 2.23 -2.65
N VAL A 49 -10.26 0.93 -2.38
CA VAL A 49 -11.31 0.00 -1.94
C VAL A 49 -11.76 0.29 -0.50
N ALA A 50 -10.83 0.50 0.43
CA ALA A 50 -11.16 0.80 1.83
C ALA A 50 -12.01 2.08 1.94
N LYS A 51 -11.65 3.15 1.23
CA LYS A 51 -12.43 4.40 1.19
C LYS A 51 -13.82 4.19 0.60
N SER A 52 -13.95 3.40 -0.46
CA SER A 52 -15.27 3.08 -1.04
C SER A 52 -16.19 2.41 -0.01
N LYS A 53 -15.66 1.45 0.76
CA LYS A 53 -16.40 0.79 1.85
C LYS A 53 -16.76 1.74 2.99
N VAL A 54 -15.82 2.61 3.40
CA VAL A 54 -16.10 3.62 4.43
C VAL A 54 -17.22 4.56 3.97
N LYS A 55 -17.20 5.01 2.71
CA LYS A 55 -18.19 5.95 2.15
C LYS A 55 -19.56 5.34 1.82
N HIS A 56 -19.70 4.01 1.79
CA HIS A 56 -20.90 3.35 1.29
C HIS A 56 -22.19 3.76 2.03
N ASN A 57 -22.12 3.93 3.36
CA ASN A 57 -23.22 4.45 4.19
C ASN A 57 -22.77 5.76 4.88
N GLY A 58 -23.70 6.64 5.29
CA GLY A 58 -23.36 7.74 6.19
C GLY A 58 -22.75 7.22 7.51
N LEU A 59 -21.92 8.03 8.17
CA LEU A 59 -21.52 7.75 9.56
C LEU A 59 -22.72 7.98 10.46
N LEU A 60 -23.04 7.00 11.31
CA LEU A 60 -24.03 7.21 12.36
C LEU A 60 -23.45 8.15 13.43
N GLU A 61 -24.30 8.89 14.13
CA GLU A 61 -23.88 9.88 15.15
C GLU A 61 -22.99 9.26 16.27
N LYS A 62 -23.15 7.96 16.54
CA LYS A 62 -22.35 7.20 17.51
C LYS A 62 -21.19 6.41 16.90
N GLU A 63 -21.10 6.33 15.57
CA GLU A 63 -20.04 5.60 14.89
C GLU A 63 -18.77 6.46 14.82
N MET A 64 -17.66 5.91 15.32
CA MET A 64 -16.35 6.51 15.13
C MET A 64 -15.78 6.16 13.75
N LEU A 65 -15.25 7.16 13.05
CA LEU A 65 -14.54 6.97 11.78
C LEU A 65 -13.44 5.89 11.88
N MET A 66 -12.73 5.84 13.02
CA MET A 66 -11.68 4.85 13.26
C MET A 66 -12.19 3.41 13.28
N THR A 67 -13.34 3.16 13.90
CA THR A 67 -13.99 1.84 13.90
C THR A 67 -14.30 1.42 12.47
N ARG A 68 -14.84 2.34 11.68
CA ARG A 68 -15.24 2.05 10.30
C ARG A 68 -14.07 1.85 9.35
N ILE A 69 -12.98 2.61 9.51
CA ILE A 69 -11.74 2.36 8.78
C ILE A 69 -11.21 0.97 9.13
N SER A 70 -11.26 0.57 10.41
CA SER A 70 -10.82 -0.74 10.86
C SER A 70 -11.67 -1.87 10.28
N GLU A 71 -13.00 -1.75 10.33
CA GLU A 71 -13.92 -2.72 9.73
C GLU A 71 -13.76 -2.83 8.21
N ALA A 72 -13.68 -1.69 7.52
CA ALA A 72 -13.44 -1.66 6.08
C ALA A 72 -12.12 -2.34 5.71
N SER A 73 -11.05 -2.08 6.45
CA SER A 73 -9.74 -2.68 6.24
C SER A 73 -9.76 -4.19 6.51
N ASN A 74 -10.37 -4.61 7.62
CA ASN A 74 -10.46 -6.03 8.03
C ASN A 74 -11.41 -6.85 7.14
N SER A 75 -12.34 -6.20 6.44
CA SER A 75 -13.24 -6.88 5.49
C SER A 75 -12.54 -7.32 4.19
N LEU A 76 -11.30 -6.88 3.93
CA LEU A 76 -10.54 -7.26 2.75
C LEU A 76 -9.96 -8.66 2.91
N LYS A 77 -10.05 -9.45 1.85
CA LYS A 77 -9.59 -10.83 1.79
C LYS A 77 -8.26 -10.92 1.05
N VAL A 78 -7.55 -12.03 1.24
CA VAL A 78 -6.29 -12.32 0.52
C VAL A 78 -6.41 -12.15 -1.00
N ASN A 79 -7.57 -12.48 -1.58
CA ASN A 79 -7.81 -12.30 -3.01
C ASN A 79 -7.86 -10.83 -3.44
N ASP A 80 -8.31 -9.91 -2.59
CA ASP A 80 -8.28 -8.47 -2.86
C ASP A 80 -6.82 -7.99 -2.94
N PHE A 81 -5.99 -8.39 -1.98
CA PHE A 81 -4.55 -8.08 -1.98
C PHE A 81 -3.82 -8.64 -3.21
N LYS A 82 -4.12 -9.89 -3.61
CA LYS A 82 -3.61 -10.46 -4.86
C LYS A 82 -4.06 -9.64 -6.07
N GLY A 83 -5.30 -9.15 -6.05
CA GLY A 83 -5.84 -8.25 -7.06
C GLY A 83 -5.04 -6.94 -7.16
N PHE A 84 -4.70 -6.32 -6.03
CA PHE A 84 -3.91 -5.09 -5.97
C PHE A 84 -2.51 -5.28 -6.55
N VAL A 85 -1.83 -6.35 -6.15
CA VAL A 85 -0.50 -6.69 -6.68
C VAL A 85 -0.56 -6.95 -8.19
N ARG A 86 -1.57 -7.71 -8.66
CA ARG A 86 -1.76 -7.98 -10.09
C ARG A 86 -2.03 -6.70 -10.89
N HIS A 87 -2.76 -5.74 -10.33
CA HIS A 87 -2.98 -4.45 -10.97
C HIS A 87 -1.65 -3.70 -11.14
N SER A 88 -0.89 -3.50 -10.06
CA SER A 88 0.41 -2.81 -10.13
C SER A 88 1.41 -3.52 -11.04
N TYR A 89 1.42 -4.86 -11.06
CA TYR A 89 2.25 -5.64 -11.99
C TYR A 89 1.92 -5.35 -13.46
N LYS A 90 0.63 -5.21 -13.83
CA LYS A 90 0.23 -4.85 -15.20
C LYS A 90 0.70 -3.45 -15.58
N CYS A 91 0.77 -2.53 -14.62
CA CYS A 91 1.24 -1.16 -14.84
C CYS A 91 2.76 -1.09 -15.03
N LEU A 92 3.52 -2.10 -14.58
CA LEU A 92 4.99 -2.11 -14.66
C LEU A 92 5.52 -1.89 -16.08
N ALA A 93 4.88 -2.51 -17.09
CA ALA A 93 5.27 -2.32 -18.48
C ALA A 93 5.10 -0.87 -18.94
N LYS A 94 3.99 -0.22 -18.54
CA LYS A 94 3.71 1.18 -18.86
C LYS A 94 4.74 2.11 -18.21
N CYS A 95 5.03 1.90 -16.92
CA CYS A 95 6.05 2.68 -16.21
C CYS A 95 7.43 2.54 -16.85
N ARG A 96 7.78 1.31 -17.26
CA ARG A 96 9.05 1.04 -17.96
C ARG A 96 9.13 1.75 -19.30
N ASN A 97 8.02 1.83 -20.02
CA ASN A 97 7.92 2.49 -21.32
C ASN A 97 7.68 4.02 -21.23
N ARG A 98 7.46 4.56 -20.02
CA ARG A 98 7.08 5.96 -19.76
C ARG A 98 5.77 6.37 -20.46
N GLU A 99 4.83 5.44 -20.52
CA GLU A 99 3.47 5.60 -21.08
C GLU A 99 2.45 6.08 -20.03
#